data_AF-U2TYM4-F1
#
_entry.id   AF-U2TYM4-F1
#
_cell.length_a   1.000
_cell.length_b   1.000
_cell.length_c   1.000
_cell.angle_alpha   90.00
_cell.angle_beta   90.00
_cell.angle_gamma   90.00
#
_symmetry.space_group_name_H-M   'P 1'
#
loop_
_entity.id
_entity.type
_entity.pdbx_description
1 polymer ?
#
loop_
_entity_poly.entity_id
_entity_poly.type
_entity_poly.pdbx_seq_one_letter_code
_entity_poly.pdbx_strand_id
1 'polypeptide(L)'
;MPQASQTVDRFHVMQLFAKATDRVRCAERRESDEKGRMLVRTKYVWLKREENLTEWQRAKRAELDPAKSHLRTARACQMTEAMRDVYGCRDRASAAEALDRLVSWMMHSNVD
;
A
#
# COMPACT_ATOMS: atom_id res chain seq x y z
N MET A 1 -23.56 21.08 -18.85
CA MET A 1 -22.95 19.87 -19.47
C MET A 1 -23.52 18.63 -18.78
N PRO A 2 -24.58 17.97 -19.29
CA PRO A 2 -25.26 16.89 -18.55
C PRO A 2 -24.75 15.47 -18.86
N GLN A 3 -23.60 15.30 -19.54
CA GLN A 3 -23.06 13.99 -19.94
C GLN A 3 -21.56 13.84 -19.63
N ALA A 4 -21.10 14.36 -18.49
CA ALA A 4 -19.73 14.10 -18.05
C ALA A 4 -19.65 12.65 -17.52
N SER A 5 -18.93 11.79 -18.24
CA SER A 5 -18.56 10.45 -17.74
C SER A 5 -17.69 10.61 -16.50
N GLN A 6 -18.18 10.18 -15.34
CA GLN A 6 -17.37 10.13 -14.12
C GLN A 6 -16.22 9.15 -14.33
N THR A 7 -15.02 9.68 -14.53
CA THR A 7 -13.81 8.87 -14.69
C THR A 7 -13.01 8.99 -13.40
N VAL A 8 -12.80 7.86 -12.73
CA VAL A 8 -11.88 7.81 -11.58
C VAL A 8 -10.48 7.67 -12.16
N ASP A 9 -9.68 8.74 -12.10
CA ASP A 9 -8.31 8.67 -12.58
C ASP A 9 -7.39 7.96 -11.58
N ARG A 10 -6.27 7.46 -12.12
CA ARG A 10 -5.23 6.73 -11.39
C ARG A 10 -4.71 7.48 -10.17
N PHE A 11 -4.63 8.81 -10.21
CA PHE A 11 -4.08 9.58 -9.09
C PHE A 11 -5.01 9.50 -7.89
N HIS A 12 -6.32 9.69 -8.08
CA HIS A 12 -7.28 9.60 -6.98
C HIS A 12 -7.33 8.18 -6.37
N VAL A 13 -7.29 7.13 -7.20
CA VAL A 13 -7.23 5.74 -6.68
C VAL A 13 -5.97 5.53 -5.85
N MET A 14 -4.80 5.87 -6.40
CA MET A 14 -3.54 5.67 -5.67
C MET A 14 -3.46 6.53 -4.40
N GLN A 15 -4.09 7.71 -4.40
CA GLN A 15 -4.18 8.55 -3.21
C GLN A 15 -5.02 7.89 -2.11
N LEU A 16 -6.09 7.16 -2.45
CA LEU A 16 -6.89 6.40 -1.48
C LEU A 16 -6.05 5.27 -0.84
N PHE A 17 -5.31 4.50 -1.62
CA PHE A 17 -4.41 3.45 -1.11
C PHE A 17 -3.31 4.02 -0.20
N ALA A 18 -2.70 5.14 -0.57
CA ALA A 18 -1.69 5.79 0.27
C ALA A 18 -2.29 6.29 1.60
N LYS A 19 -3.50 6.86 1.57
CA LYS A 19 -4.22 7.29 2.78
C LYS A 19 -4.60 6.09 3.66
N ALA A 20 -5.06 5.00 3.07
CA ALA A 20 -5.38 3.76 3.79
C ALA A 20 -4.13 3.19 4.49
N THR A 21 -3.01 3.10 3.78
CA THR A 21 -1.73 2.64 4.36
C THR A 21 -1.28 3.52 5.54
N ASP A 22 -1.39 4.85 5.44
CA ASP A 22 -1.02 5.74 6.55
C ASP A 22 -1.99 5.62 7.74
N ARG A 23 -3.28 5.32 7.50
CA ARG A 23 -4.25 5.05 8.57
C ARG A 23 -3.91 3.77 9.32
N VAL A 24 -3.66 2.67 8.61
CA VAL A 24 -3.23 1.39 9.21
C VAL A 24 -1.95 1.61 10.02
N ARG A 25 -0.97 2.33 9.48
CA ARG A 25 0.26 2.69 10.21
C ARG A 25 -0.03 3.47 11.50
N CYS A 26 -0.93 4.44 11.45
CA CYS A 26 -1.27 5.24 12.62
C CYS A 26 -1.98 4.41 13.70
N ALA A 27 -2.91 3.54 13.31
CA ALA A 27 -3.60 2.63 14.21
C ALA A 27 -2.61 1.63 14.82
N GLU A 28 -1.84 0.95 13.98
CA GLU A 28 -0.90 -0.09 14.40
C GLU A 28 0.20 0.42 15.33
N ARG A 29 0.70 1.64 15.08
CA ARG A 29 1.68 2.30 15.95
C ARG A 29 1.13 2.51 17.37
N ARG A 30 -0.19 2.66 17.56
CA ARG A 30 -0.83 2.93 18.85
C ARG A 30 -1.22 1.66 19.60
N GLU A 31 -1.15 0.49 18.96
CA GLU A 31 -1.57 -0.78 19.58
C GLU A 31 -0.63 -1.25 20.69
N SER A 32 0.66 -0.98 20.57
CA SER A 32 1.66 -1.37 21.57
C SER A 32 2.91 -0.50 21.44
N ASP A 33 3.69 -0.42 22.53
CA ASP A 33 4.96 0.29 22.52
C ASP A 33 5.98 -0.35 21.57
N GLU A 34 5.94 -1.68 21.41
CA GLU A 34 6.80 -2.41 20.47
C GLU A 34 6.55 -1.99 19.03
N LYS A 35 5.31 -2.12 18.55
CA LYS A 35 4.91 -1.66 17.21
C LYS A 35 5.12 -0.16 17.06
N GLY A 36 4.86 0.58 18.13
CA GLY A 36 5.13 2.01 18.25
C GLY A 36 6.56 2.38 17.91
N ARG A 37 7.53 1.65 18.48
CA ARG A 37 8.97 1.81 18.21
C ARG A 37 9.35 1.38 16.80
N MET A 38 8.75 0.32 16.26
CA MET A 38 9.04 -0.15 14.89
C MET A 38 8.56 0.83 13.80
N LEU A 39 7.38 1.45 14.00
CA LEU A 39 6.71 2.31 13.01
C LEU A 39 6.98 3.81 13.20
N VAL A 40 7.80 4.20 14.18
CA VAL A 40 8.17 5.59 14.38
C VAL A 40 9.08 6.08 13.26
N ARG A 41 8.83 7.28 12.74
CA ARG A 41 9.61 7.89 11.63
C ARG A 41 9.66 7.07 10.34
N THR A 42 8.80 6.07 10.16
CA THR A 42 8.76 5.23 8.95
C THR A 42 7.71 5.68 7.92
N LYS A 43 7.02 6.82 8.10
CA LYS A 43 5.93 7.25 7.20
C LYS A 43 6.32 7.15 5.72
N TYR A 44 7.44 7.75 5.34
CA TYR A 44 7.89 7.77 3.95
C TYR A 44 8.51 6.46 3.46
N VAL A 45 8.78 5.51 4.35
CA VAL A 45 9.15 4.14 3.97
C VAL A 45 7.99 3.45 3.24
N TRP A 46 6.76 3.75 3.67
CA TRP A 46 5.54 3.10 3.18
C TRP A 46 4.82 3.88 2.08
N LEU A 47 4.85 5.22 2.13
CA LEU A 47 4.08 6.05 1.20
C LEU A 47 4.80 6.35 -0.12
N LYS A 48 6.14 6.31 -0.14
CA LYS A 48 6.91 6.55 -1.37
C LYS A 48 6.92 5.31 -2.25
N ARG A 49 7.07 5.55 -3.56
CA ARG A 49 7.38 4.48 -4.52
C ARG A 49 8.79 3.95 -4.28
N GLU A 50 8.99 2.68 -4.59
CA GLU A 50 10.28 1.99 -4.40
C GLU A 50 11.45 2.69 -5.10
N GLU A 51 11.21 3.21 -6.31
CA GLU A 51 12.17 4.00 -7.10
C GLU A 51 12.61 5.30 -6.40
N ASN A 52 11.77 5.85 -5.52
CA ASN A 52 11.99 7.13 -4.83
C ASN A 52 12.45 6.97 -3.37
N LEU A 53 12.67 5.73 -2.92
CA LEU A 53 13.19 5.45 -1.58
C LEU A 53 14.69 5.76 -1.54
N THR A 54 15.10 6.43 -0.45
CA THR A 54 16.52 6.51 -0.11
C THR A 54 17.03 5.13 0.31
N GLU A 55 18.34 4.92 0.32
CA GLU A 55 18.95 3.66 0.75
C GLU A 55 18.50 3.25 2.15
N TRP A 56 18.51 4.19 3.10
CA TRP A 56 18.01 3.95 4.46
C TRP A 56 16.53 3.53 4.46
N GLN A 57 15.68 4.19 3.65
CA GLN A 57 14.26 3.85 3.57
C GLN A 57 14.07 2.45 2.99
N ARG A 58 14.83 2.09 1.96
CA ARG A 58 14.78 0.76 1.33
C ARG A 58 15.23 -0.33 2.30
N ALA A 59 16.34 -0.12 3.00
CA ALA A 59 16.82 -1.03 4.03
C ALA A 59 15.79 -1.20 5.15
N LYS A 60 15.20 -0.10 5.63
CA LYS A 60 14.17 -0.15 6.68
C LYS A 60 12.90 -0.88 6.21
N ARG A 61 12.50 -0.70 4.95
CA ARG A 61 11.36 -1.42 4.36
C ARG A 61 11.60 -2.93 4.32
N ALA A 62 12.82 -3.36 3.94
CA ALA A 62 13.21 -4.75 3.87
C ALA A 62 13.39 -5.43 5.25
N GLU A 63 13.71 -4.63 6.28
CA GLU A 63 13.72 -5.08 7.69
C GLU A 63 12.30 -5.32 8.19
N LEU A 64 11.36 -4.42 7.85
CA LEU A 64 9.96 -4.45 8.28
C LEU A 64 9.05 -5.23 7.30
N ASP A 65 9.63 -6.09 6.47
CA ASP A 65 8.89 -6.87 5.49
C ASP A 65 7.84 -7.79 6.17
N PRO A 66 6.65 -8.02 5.60
CA PRO A 66 5.64 -8.91 6.18
C PRO A 66 6.09 -10.37 6.38
N ALA A 67 7.07 -10.85 5.62
CA ALA A 67 7.67 -12.17 5.83
C ALA A 67 8.54 -12.23 7.08
N LYS A 68 9.00 -11.07 7.57
CA LYS A 68 9.87 -10.93 8.74
C LYS A 68 9.16 -10.28 9.94
N SER A 69 8.01 -9.66 9.71
CA SER A 69 7.24 -8.92 10.70
C SER A 69 5.75 -9.21 10.60
N HIS A 70 5.04 -9.15 11.73
CA HIS A 70 3.57 -9.26 11.75
C HIS A 70 2.87 -7.90 11.60
N LEU A 71 3.50 -6.96 10.88
CA LEU A 71 2.98 -5.61 10.71
C LEU A 71 1.91 -5.54 9.62
N ARG A 72 0.69 -5.12 10.00
CA ARG A 72 -0.40 -4.81 9.07
C ARG A 72 0.00 -3.69 8.10
N THR A 73 0.77 -2.72 8.58
CA THR A 73 1.29 -1.61 7.77
C THR A 73 2.07 -2.10 6.56
N ALA A 74 2.90 -3.12 6.75
CA ALA A 74 3.73 -3.68 5.69
C ALA A 74 2.87 -4.39 4.63
N ARG A 75 1.82 -5.10 5.05
CA ARG A 75 0.82 -5.70 4.15
C ARG A 75 0.03 -4.65 3.38
N ALA A 76 -0.45 -3.60 4.05
CA ALA A 76 -1.16 -2.47 3.41
C ALA A 76 -0.29 -1.80 2.33
N CYS A 77 1.01 -1.65 2.63
CA CYS A 77 1.97 -1.10 1.68
C CYS A 77 2.13 -2.00 0.45
N GLN A 78 2.24 -3.32 0.62
CA GLN A 78 2.30 -4.25 -0.51
C GLN A 78 1.02 -4.23 -1.37
N MET A 79 -0.16 -4.10 -0.78
CA MET A 79 -1.41 -3.92 -1.53
C MET A 79 -1.41 -2.64 -2.36
N THR A 80 -0.82 -1.58 -1.82
CA THR A 80 -0.64 -0.32 -2.55
C THR A 80 0.29 -0.50 -3.75
N GLU A 81 1.38 -1.27 -3.63
CA GLU A 81 2.24 -1.60 -4.79
C GLU A 81 1.51 -2.49 -5.79
N ALA A 82 0.78 -3.52 -5.34
CA ALA A 82 -0.01 -4.38 -6.22
C ALA A 82 -1.04 -3.57 -7.04
N MET A 83 -1.66 -2.54 -6.46
CA MET A 83 -2.53 -1.64 -7.23
C MET A 83 -1.75 -0.82 -8.27
N ARG A 84 -0.49 -0.45 -7.98
CA ARG A 84 0.36 0.21 -8.99
C ARG A 84 0.70 -0.73 -10.13
N ASP A 85 0.93 -2.02 -9.84
CA ASP A 85 1.20 -3.05 -10.84
C ASP A 85 0.00 -3.26 -11.77
N VAL A 86 -1.23 -3.20 -11.24
CA VAL A 86 -2.47 -3.19 -12.06
C VAL A 86 -2.41 -2.06 -13.11
N TYR A 87 -1.97 -0.86 -12.73
CA TYR A 87 -1.79 0.25 -13.66
C TYR A 87 -0.52 0.16 -14.52
N GLY A 88 0.39 -0.76 -14.22
CA GLY A 88 1.59 -1.06 -15.00
C GLY A 88 1.38 -2.16 -16.05
N CYS A 89 0.26 -2.90 -15.99
CA CYS A 89 -0.06 -3.94 -16.97
C CYS A 89 -0.18 -3.36 -18.38
N ARG A 90 0.34 -4.10 -19.37
CA ARG A 90 0.39 -3.68 -20.78
C ARG A 90 -0.97 -3.74 -21.47
N ASP A 91 -1.83 -4.63 -21.00
CA ASP A 91 -3.14 -4.90 -21.59
C ASP A 91 -4.23 -5.04 -20.53
N ARG A 92 -5.48 -4.92 -20.97
CA ARG A 92 -6.66 -4.92 -20.11
C ARG A 92 -6.92 -6.27 -19.43
N ALA A 93 -6.59 -7.39 -20.08
CA ALA A 93 -6.83 -8.71 -19.50
C ALA A 93 -5.89 -8.96 -18.31
N SER A 94 -4.60 -8.66 -18.50
CA SER A 94 -3.60 -8.73 -17.42
C SER A 94 -3.94 -7.80 -16.25
N ALA A 95 -4.41 -6.57 -16.54
CA ALA A 95 -4.84 -5.62 -15.52
C ALA A 95 -6.05 -6.12 -14.73
N ALA A 96 -7.04 -6.72 -15.41
CA ALA A 96 -8.22 -7.29 -14.77
C ALA A 96 -7.85 -8.45 -13.85
N GLU A 97 -7.02 -9.39 -14.31
CA GLU A 97 -6.56 -10.52 -13.49
C GLU A 97 -5.75 -10.04 -12.26
N ALA A 98 -4.85 -9.07 -12.45
CA ALA A 98 -4.10 -8.48 -11.33
C ALA A 98 -5.02 -7.79 -10.32
N LEU A 99 -6.05 -7.10 -10.79
CA LEU A 99 -7.03 -6.45 -9.92
C LEU A 99 -7.87 -7.47 -9.14
N ASP A 100 -8.34 -8.54 -9.80
CA ASP A 100 -9.11 -9.61 -9.14
C ASP A 100 -8.29 -10.29 -8.05
N ARG A 101 -7.00 -10.56 -8.31
CA ARG A 101 -6.07 -11.09 -7.31
C ARG A 101 -5.91 -10.13 -6.14
N LEU A 102 -5.73 -8.83 -6.41
CA LEU A 102 -5.60 -7.81 -5.37
C LEU A 102 -6.87 -7.70 -4.52
N VAL A 103 -8.05 -7.66 -5.14
CA VAL A 103 -9.34 -7.59 -4.44
C VAL A 103 -9.55 -8.83 -3.58
N SER A 104 -9.30 -10.02 -4.13
CA SER A 104 -9.33 -11.26 -3.37
C SER A 104 -8.37 -11.22 -2.18
N TRP A 105 -7.15 -10.73 -2.36
CA TRP A 105 -6.20 -10.60 -1.27
C TRP A 105 -6.68 -9.64 -0.19
N MET A 106 -7.13 -8.44 -0.56
CA MET A 106 -7.66 -7.43 0.38
C MET A 106 -8.81 -7.96 1.24
N MET A 107 -9.71 -8.76 0.67
CA MET A 107 -10.84 -9.35 1.41
C MET A 107 -10.41 -10.34 2.50
N HIS A 108 -9.29 -11.03 2.33
CA HIS A 108 -8.87 -12.14 3.22
C HIS A 108 -7.66 -11.81 4.10
N SER A 109 -7.11 -10.61 4.02
CA SER A 109 -5.81 -10.25 4.61
C SER A 109 -5.89 -9.54 5.96
N ASN A 110 -7.10 -9.17 6.39
CA ASN A 110 -7.42 -8.62 7.72
C ASN A 110 -6.46 -7.47 8.14
N VAL A 111 -6.36 -6.45 7.28
CA VAL A 111 -5.42 -5.33 7.43
C VAL A 111 -6.05 -4.11 8.10
N ASP A 112 -7.37 -4.11 8.28
CA ASP A 112 -8.12 -3.10 9.04
C ASP A 112 -7.97 -3.25 10.57
#